data_AF-A0A6G4ZRZ9-F1
#
_entry.id   AF-A0A6G4ZRZ9-F1
#
_cell.length_a   1.000
_cell.length_b   1.000
_cell.length_c   1.000
_cell.angle_alpha   90.00
_cell.angle_beta   90.00
_cell.angle_gamma   90.00
#
_symmetry.space_group_name_H-M   'P 1'
#
loop_
_entity.id
_entity.type
_entity.pdbx_description
1 polymer ?
#
loop_
_entity_poly.entity_id
_entity_poly.type
_entity_poly.pdbx_seq_one_letter_code
_entity_poly.pdbx_strand_id
1 'polypeptide(L)' 'MRRRPKKNACTIRISCDEPTEDGKMQVEMTCEGDEILAAYLLESAQSLLVDRASPSSKVSSIGN' A
#
# COMPACT_ATOMS: atom_id res chain seq x y z
N MET A 1 -19.64 -27.72 -15.99
CA MET A 1 -19.62 -26.29 -16.34
C MET A 1 -18.45 -25.63 -15.61
N ARG A 2 -17.34 -25.30 -16.28
CA ARG A 2 -16.18 -24.66 -15.62
C ARG A 2 -16.43 -23.15 -15.55
N ARG A 3 -16.53 -22.56 -14.34
CA ARG A 3 -16.64 -21.10 -14.18
C ARG A 3 -15.34 -20.47 -14.70
N ARG A 4 -15.42 -19.55 -15.67
CA ARG A 4 -14.24 -18.77 -16.07
C ARG A 4 -13.80 -17.92 -14.88
N PRO A 5 -12.48 -17.85 -14.57
CA PRO A 5 -12.01 -16.95 -13.53
C PRO A 5 -12.46 -15.53 -13.89
N LYS A 6 -13.12 -14.86 -12.94
CA LYS A 6 -13.49 -13.45 -13.12
C LYS A 6 -12.19 -12.66 -13.27
N LYS A 7 -12.05 -11.91 -14.36
CA LYS A 7 -10.99 -10.89 -14.45
C LYS A 7 -11.34 -9.79 -13.45
N ASN A 8 -10.41 -9.49 -12.55
CA ASN A 8 -10.53 -8.32 -11.69
C ASN A 8 -10.42 -7.06 -12.57
N ALA A 9 -11.21 -6.04 -12.28
CA ALA A 9 -11.11 -4.75 -12.97
C ALA A 9 -9.81 -3.99 -12.59
N CYS A 10 -9.34 -4.22 -11.36
CA CYS A 10 -8.08 -3.72 -10.84
C CYS A 10 -7.57 -4.69 -9.76
N THR A 11 -6.26 -4.95 -9.73
CA THR A 11 -5.58 -5.69 -8.67
C THR A 11 -4.39 -4.88 -8.21
N ILE A 12 -4.32 -4.63 -6.90
CA ILE A 12 -3.18 -3.97 -6.26
C ILE A 12 -2.58 -4.99 -5.30
N ARG A 13 -1.27 -5.21 -5.38
CA ARG A 13 -0.52 -6.02 -4.42
C ARG A 13 0.55 -5.14 -3.79
N ILE A 14 0.55 -5.09 -2.47
CA ILE A 14 1.57 -4.41 -1.66
C ILE A 14 2.17 -5.48 -0.76
N SER A 15 3.49 -5.64 -0.82
CA SER A 15 4.24 -6.53 0.05
C SER A 15 5.35 -5.75 0.72
N CYS A 16 5.51 -6.00 2.02
CA CYS A 16 6.59 -5.45 2.81
C CYS A 16 7.40 -6.62 3.35
N ASP A 17 8.71 -6.56 3.19
CA ASP A 17 9.60 -7.50 3.84
C ASP A 17 9.77 -7.14 5.32
N GLU A 18 10.34 -8.06 6.10
CA GLU A 18 10.74 -7.74 7.46
C GLU A 18 11.74 -6.56 7.47
N PRO A 19 11.67 -5.66 8.47
CA PRO A 19 12.65 -4.60 8.61
C PRO A 19 14.06 -5.18 8.69
N THR A 20 15.01 -4.57 7.97
CA THR A 20 16.43 -4.88 8.10
C THR A 20 16.97 -4.39 9.44
N GLU A 21 18.16 -4.85 9.82
CA GLU A 21 18.84 -4.42 11.06
C GLU A 21 19.04 -2.90 11.16
N ASP A 22 19.16 -2.22 10.00
CA ASP A 22 19.23 -0.76 9.89
C ASP A 22 17.86 -0.06 10.00
N GLY A 23 16.79 -0.81 10.30
CA GLY A 23 15.42 -0.31 10.41
C GLY A 23 14.77 0.05 9.07
N LYS A 24 15.34 -0.36 7.94
CA LYS A 24 14.77 -0.09 6.61
C LYS A 24 13.82 -1.23 6.23
N MET A 25 12.67 -0.86 5.68
CA MET A 25 11.70 -1.82 5.16
C MET A 25 11.67 -1.70 3.65
N GLN A 26 11.81 -2.84 2.95
CA GLN A 26 11.58 -2.87 1.51
C GLN A 26 10.09 -3.04 1.25
N VAL A 27 9.55 -2.19 0.39
CA VAL A 27 8.15 -2.21 0.00
C VAL A 27 8.09 -2.39 -1.50
N GLU A 28 7.44 -3.47 -1.94
CA GLU A 28 7.15 -3.72 -3.34
C GLU A 28 5.65 -3.51 -3.58
N MET A 29 5.33 -2.85 -4.68
CA MET A 29 3.98 -2.59 -5.08
C MET A 29 3.79 -2.84 -6.57
N THR A 30 2.74 -3.62 -6.90
CA THR A 30 2.34 -3.90 -8.28
C THR A 30 0.87 -3.57 -8.49
N CYS A 31 0.56 -2.88 -9.59
CA CYS A 31 -0.79 -2.57 -10.04
C CYS A 31 -1.06 -3.25 -11.38
N GLU A 32 -2.20 -3.93 -11.49
CA GLU A 32 -2.71 -4.49 -12.75
C GLU A 32 -4.15 -4.03 -12.99
N GLY A 33 -4.46 -3.62 -14.22
CA GLY A 33 -5.80 -3.18 -14.62
C GLY A 33 -5.90 -1.66 -14.75
N ASP A 34 -7.02 -1.09 -14.30
CA ASP A 34 -7.27 0.35 -14.38
C ASP A 34 -6.42 1.14 -13.37
N GLU A 35 -5.51 1.97 -13.88
CA GLU A 35 -4.56 2.79 -13.10
C GLU A 35 -5.25 3.92 -12.34
N ILE A 36 -6.32 4.51 -12.89
CA ILE A 36 -7.08 5.59 -12.24
C ILE A 36 -7.83 5.01 -11.03
N LEU A 37 -8.45 3.84 -11.22
CA LEU A 37 -9.09 3.12 -10.13
C LEU A 37 -8.05 2.71 -9.07
N ALA A 38 -6.86 2.27 -9.49
CA ALA A 38 -5.80 1.91 -8.56
C ALA A 38 -5.37 3.12 -7.70
N ALA A 39 -5.11 4.26 -8.33
CA ALA A 39 -4.73 5.50 -7.66
C ALA A 39 -5.81 5.96 -6.66
N TYR A 40 -7.08 5.98 -7.08
CA TYR A 40 -8.21 6.34 -6.22
C TYR A 40 -8.30 5.46 -4.97
N LEU A 41 -8.14 4.14 -5.13
CA LEU A 41 -8.18 3.20 -4.00
C LEU A 41 -7.01 3.42 -3.03
N LEU A 42 -5.81 3.68 -3.55
CA LEU A 42 -4.62 3.91 -2.73
C LEU A 42 -4.67 5.22 -1.96
N GLU A 43 -5.08 6.31 -2.60
CA GLU A 43 -5.26 7.60 -1.93
C GLU A 43 -6.28 7.47 -0.81
N SER A 44 -7.42 6.83 -1.09
CA SER A 44 -8.47 6.59 -0.09
C SER A 44 -7.95 5.75 1.09
N ALA A 45 -7.18 4.69 0.81
CA ALA A 45 -6.60 3.84 1.84
C ALA A 45 -5.57 4.59 2.69
N GLN A 46 -4.70 5.40 2.07
CA GLN A 46 -3.74 6.23 2.78
C GLN A 46 -4.43 7.23 3.70
N SER A 47 -5.45 7.95 3.23
CA SER A 47 -6.22 8.89 4.06
C SER A 47 -6.83 8.21 5.28
N LEU A 48 -7.43 7.03 5.12
CA LEU A 48 -8.00 6.26 6.23
C LEU A 48 -6.96 5.80 7.25
N LEU A 49 -5.74 5.48 6.81
CA LEU A 49 -4.66 5.07 7.70
C LEU A 49 -4.09 6.26 8.47
N VAL A 50 -3.92 7.40 7.82
CA VAL A 50 -3.45 8.66 8.46
C VAL A 50 -4.40 9.10 9.56
N ASP A 51 -5.71 9.09 9.29
CA ASP A 51 -6.73 9.49 10.27
C ASP A 51 -6.76 8.55 11.49
N ARG A 52 -6.46 7.26 11.28
CA ARG A 52 -6.36 6.26 12.34
C ARG A 52 -5.02 6.28 13.07
N ALA A 53 -3.99 6.94 12.53
CA ALA A 53 -2.62 6.90 13.03
C ALA A 53 -2.27 8.02 14.05
N SER A 54 -3.25 8.70 14.64
CA SER A 54 -2.98 9.61 15.76
C SER A 54 -2.75 8.88 17.10
N PRO A 55 -1.74 9.24 17.90
CA PRO A 55 -0.31 9.29 17.60
C PRO A 55 0.44 8.21 18.43
N SER A 56 0.95 7.16 17.79
CA SER A 56 2.00 6.33 18.41
C SER A 56 3.09 6.01 17.39
N SER A 57 3.75 7.07 16.92
CA SER A 57 5.17 7.13 16.55
C SER A 57 5.38 8.39 15.71
N LYS A 58 5.83 9.47 16.36
CA LYS A 58 6.43 10.58 15.62
C LYS A 58 7.70 10.03 14.97
N VAL A 59 7.71 9.86 13.65
CA VAL A 59 8.97 9.94 12.91
C VAL A 59 9.37 11.40 12.93
N SER A 60 10.12 11.79 13.95
CA SER A 60 10.89 13.03 13.92
C SER A 60 12.03 12.83 12.94
N SER A 61 11.87 13.32 11.72
CA SER A 61 13.03 13.63 10.88
C SER A 61 13.78 14.79 11.54
N ILE A 62 14.90 14.48 12.21
CA ILE A 62 15.92 15.44 12.63
C ILE A 62 17.03 15.43 11.57
N GLY A 63 17.34 16.60 11.00
CA GLY A 63 18.63 16.98 10.40
C GLY A 63 18.98 16.31 9.06
N ASN A 64 19.48 17.01 8.06
CA ASN A 64 20.36 18.19 8.08
C ASN A 64 19.99 19.19 6.98
#